data_AF-A0A7V4Y4X5-F1
#
_entry.id   AF-A0A7V4Y4X5-F1
#
_cell.length_a   1.000
_cell.length_b   1.000
_cell.length_c   1.000
_cell.angle_alpha   90.00
_cell.angle_beta   90.00
_cell.angle_gamma   90.00
#
_symmetry.space_group_name_H-M   'P 1'
#
loop_
_entity.id
_entity.type
_entity.pdbx_description
1 polymer ?
#
loop_
_entity_poly.entity_id
_entity_poly.type
_entity_poly.pdbx_seq_one_letter_code
_entity_poly.pdbx_strand_id
1 'polypeptide(L)'
;MNRSRILASSAIFHGLNDGATVAVPMIFPILLSQGFILKNYSQMGIMSHLGLLTTFIFQIIIVQMSPFARYQHFLAVSFLGISSTLFLLSQARSWLSFLLIYLLFRLFDSFYHTLGLSLVSRAHQTGGMDLAMGIQSGSGNFGVLIAFLTAGSLAQHFSWKMPLYFWSAFCFFSGLASYLLVSSLELPQERPEALTLSSWKETFKVVLSYLPGLTFAGGGWSLVIYYAPSLFHHRFGVSMGQTGVILAIWIGLGTLITYLFGGLCRLFNRQRLALAGLAGSSFSLSLMGLAPEVWLAQLSLYLFGLFLFLIFPALQASLGSQVPRQNQSQAFSLASNLQIMSGALFSLFYGFISDLFSIQAPFLMMAFFALLALIGQKASFRKGRGKT
;
A
#
# COMPACT_ATOMS: atom_id res chain seq x y z
N MET A 1 -23.20 -10.88 17.93
CA MET A 1 -21.83 -10.75 17.38
C MET A 1 -21.12 -9.59 18.08
N ASN A 2 -19.96 -9.83 18.72
CA ASN A 2 -19.25 -8.78 19.44
C ASN A 2 -18.45 -7.90 18.45
N ARG A 3 -19.12 -6.87 17.93
CA ARG A 3 -18.63 -5.94 16.91
C ARG A 3 -17.29 -5.30 17.31
N SER A 4 -17.16 -4.88 18.57
CA SER A 4 -15.96 -4.22 19.07
C SER A 4 -14.74 -5.14 19.08
N ARG A 5 -14.91 -6.43 19.46
CA ARG A 5 -13.81 -7.42 19.42
C ARG A 5 -13.33 -7.69 17.99
N ILE A 6 -14.25 -7.80 17.04
CA ILE A 6 -13.93 -8.01 15.62
C ILE A 6 -13.16 -6.80 15.07
N LEU A 7 -13.65 -5.59 15.34
CA LEU A 7 -12.99 -4.37 14.90
C LEU A 7 -11.59 -4.22 15.51
N ALA A 8 -11.44 -4.47 16.81
CA ALA A 8 -10.15 -4.40 17.49
C ALA A 8 -9.15 -5.43 16.93
N SER A 9 -9.59 -6.69 16.75
CA SER A 9 -8.78 -7.75 16.14
C SER A 9 -8.32 -7.35 14.73
N SER A 10 -9.25 -6.87 13.90
CA SER A 10 -8.94 -6.48 12.53
C SER A 10 -8.02 -5.26 12.47
N ALA A 11 -8.22 -4.25 13.32
CA ALA A 11 -7.37 -3.06 13.36
C ALA A 11 -5.93 -3.38 13.78
N ILE A 12 -5.76 -4.20 14.83
CA ILE A 12 -4.43 -4.68 15.26
C ILE A 12 -3.74 -5.42 14.13
N PHE A 13 -4.47 -6.33 13.47
CA PHE A 13 -3.91 -7.14 12.42
C PHE A 13 -3.64 -6.36 11.12
N HIS A 14 -4.41 -5.32 10.82
CA HIS A 14 -4.10 -4.40 9.72
C HIS A 14 -2.77 -3.68 9.93
N GLY A 15 -2.61 -3.08 11.12
CA GLY A 15 -1.44 -2.27 11.43
C GLY A 15 -0.17 -3.09 11.35
N LEU A 16 -0.17 -4.32 11.87
CA LEU A 16 1.00 -5.18 11.74
C LEU A 16 1.25 -5.65 10.31
N ASN A 17 0.19 -5.92 9.52
CA ASN A 17 0.32 -6.38 8.14
C ASN A 17 0.97 -5.30 7.26
N ASP A 18 0.38 -4.10 7.25
CA ASP A 18 0.88 -2.97 6.45
C ASP A 18 2.24 -2.49 6.95
N GLY A 19 2.45 -2.47 8.26
CA GLY A 19 3.73 -2.14 8.87
C GLY A 19 4.84 -3.10 8.45
N ALA A 20 4.60 -4.42 8.51
CA ALA A 20 5.56 -5.43 8.08
C ALA A 20 5.92 -5.30 6.60
N THR A 21 4.92 -5.02 5.76
CA THR A 21 5.10 -4.79 4.32
C THR A 21 6.08 -3.65 4.01
N VAL A 22 6.09 -2.60 4.84
CA VAL A 22 6.96 -1.44 4.65
C VAL A 22 8.29 -1.55 5.41
N ALA A 23 8.33 -2.32 6.50
CA ALA A 23 9.55 -2.55 7.27
C ALA A 23 10.66 -3.23 6.44
N VAL A 24 10.30 -4.14 5.52
CA VAL A 24 11.29 -4.84 4.67
C VAL A 24 11.92 -3.92 3.61
N PRO A 25 11.17 -3.14 2.82
CA PRO A 25 11.77 -2.17 1.89
C PRO A 25 12.67 -1.13 2.56
N MET A 26 12.38 -0.75 3.81
CA MET A 26 13.20 0.21 4.57
C MET A 26 14.65 -0.24 4.79
N ILE A 27 14.96 -1.54 4.71
CA ILE A 27 16.34 -2.03 4.81
C ILE A 27 17.06 -2.16 3.47
N PHE A 28 16.35 -1.99 2.34
CA PHE A 28 16.95 -2.14 1.01
C PHE A 28 18.12 -1.19 0.73
N PRO A 29 18.10 0.10 1.14
CA PRO A 29 19.25 0.97 0.93
C PRO A 29 20.52 0.46 1.62
N ILE A 30 20.39 -0.04 2.85
CA ILE A 30 21.52 -0.59 3.60
C ILE A 30 22.03 -1.88 2.94
N LEU A 31 21.12 -2.77 2.54
CA LEU A 31 21.49 -4.01 1.83
C LEU A 31 22.21 -3.72 0.52
N LEU A 32 21.80 -2.68 -0.20
CA LEU A 32 22.43 -2.23 -1.44
C LEU A 32 23.83 -1.65 -1.17
N SER A 33 23.95 -0.79 -0.15
CA SER A 33 25.25 -0.24 0.28
C SER A 33 26.24 -1.32 0.71
N GLN A 34 25.77 -2.41 1.31
CA GLN A 34 26.62 -3.54 1.72
C GLN A 34 27.00 -4.48 0.57
N GLY A 35 26.26 -4.49 -0.54
CA GLY A 35 26.62 -5.18 -1.79
C GLY A 35 26.60 -6.72 -1.78
N PHE A 36 26.33 -7.38 -0.64
CA PHE A 36 26.37 -8.84 -0.54
C PHE A 36 25.02 -9.53 -0.86
N ILE A 37 23.88 -8.91 -0.49
CA ILE A 37 22.53 -9.40 -0.85
C ILE A 37 21.97 -8.64 -2.05
N LEU A 38 21.91 -7.31 -1.99
CA LEU A 38 21.48 -6.47 -3.10
C LEU A 38 22.70 -5.80 -3.72
N LYS A 39 22.81 -5.89 -5.04
CA LYS A 39 23.95 -5.35 -5.81
C LYS A 39 23.59 -4.13 -6.64
N ASN A 40 22.32 -3.97 -7.00
CA ASN A 40 21.84 -2.88 -7.83
C ASN A 40 20.33 -2.62 -7.59
N TYR A 41 19.81 -1.52 -8.13
CA TYR A 41 18.41 -1.16 -7.98
C TYR A 41 17.49 -2.06 -8.81
N SER A 42 17.96 -2.64 -9.92
CA SER A 42 17.18 -3.59 -10.71
C SER A 42 16.78 -4.83 -9.90
N GLN A 43 17.69 -5.35 -9.06
CA GLN A 43 17.37 -6.42 -8.11
C GLN A 43 16.29 -6.01 -7.10
N MET A 44 16.34 -4.77 -6.61
CA MET A 44 15.30 -4.20 -5.76
C MET A 44 13.96 -4.11 -6.50
N GLY A 45 13.98 -3.69 -7.77
CA GLY A 45 12.81 -3.59 -8.62
C GLY A 45 12.19 -4.95 -8.94
N ILE A 46 13.00 -5.96 -9.28
CA ILE A 46 12.54 -7.35 -9.49
C ILE A 46 11.89 -7.89 -8.22
N MET A 47 12.52 -7.70 -7.06
CA MET A 47 11.96 -8.12 -5.78
C MET A 47 10.61 -7.46 -5.50
N SER A 48 10.54 -6.14 -5.66
CA SER A 48 9.32 -5.35 -5.42
C SER A 48 8.19 -5.77 -6.36
N HIS A 49 8.51 -5.96 -7.63
CA HIS A 49 7.59 -6.43 -8.67
C HIS A 49 7.01 -7.81 -8.37
N LEU A 50 7.90 -8.80 -8.18
CA LEU A 50 7.48 -10.17 -7.91
C LEU A 50 6.73 -10.25 -6.59
N GLY A 51 7.15 -9.50 -5.57
CA GLY A 51 6.48 -9.48 -4.28
C GLY A 51 5.05 -8.92 -4.34
N LEU A 52 4.83 -7.82 -5.07
CA LEU A 52 3.48 -7.28 -5.29
C LEU A 52 2.62 -8.22 -6.16
N LEU A 53 3.22 -8.86 -7.17
CA LEU A 53 2.55 -9.85 -8.00
C LEU A 53 2.14 -11.10 -7.22
N THR A 54 3.01 -11.59 -6.33
CA THR A 54 2.68 -12.68 -5.40
C THR A 54 1.50 -12.30 -4.54
N THR A 55 1.51 -11.11 -3.91
CA THR A 55 0.38 -10.66 -3.10
C THR A 55 -0.92 -10.59 -3.90
N PHE A 56 -0.89 -10.03 -5.12
CA PHE A 56 -2.05 -9.98 -6.01
C PHE A 56 -2.62 -11.37 -6.34
N ILE A 57 -1.77 -12.31 -6.76
CA ILE A 57 -2.17 -13.67 -7.11
C ILE A 57 -2.78 -14.38 -5.90
N PHE A 58 -2.11 -14.33 -4.75
CA PHE A 58 -2.57 -15.03 -3.56
C PHE A 58 -3.81 -14.40 -2.93
N GLN A 59 -4.02 -13.09 -3.04
CA GLN A 59 -5.30 -12.46 -2.66
C GLN A 59 -6.49 -13.11 -3.39
N ILE A 60 -6.36 -13.35 -4.70
CA ILE A 60 -7.41 -14.00 -5.50
C ILE A 60 -7.65 -15.45 -5.01
N ILE A 61 -6.57 -16.20 -4.80
CA ILE A 61 -6.64 -17.59 -4.35
C ILE A 61 -7.29 -17.68 -2.95
N ILE A 62 -6.89 -16.81 -2.02
CA ILE A 62 -7.42 -16.80 -0.65
C ILE A 62 -8.92 -16.51 -0.62
N VAL A 63 -9.38 -15.57 -1.44
CA VAL A 63 -10.82 -15.30 -1.57
C VAL A 63 -11.57 -16.55 -2.04
N GLN A 64 -11.04 -17.30 -3.01
CA GLN A 64 -11.65 -18.54 -3.50
C GLN A 64 -11.62 -19.66 -2.44
N MET A 65 -10.58 -19.70 -1.59
CA MET A 65 -10.46 -20.67 -0.50
C MET A 65 -11.33 -20.33 0.72
N SER A 66 -11.73 -19.07 0.85
CA SER A 66 -12.40 -18.53 2.04
C SER A 66 -13.72 -19.19 2.45
N PRO A 67 -14.53 -19.80 1.54
CA PRO A 67 -15.70 -20.57 1.95
C PRO A 67 -15.35 -21.89 2.67
N PHE A 68 -14.15 -22.43 2.44
CA PHE A 68 -13.75 -23.76 2.91
C PHE A 68 -13.01 -23.75 4.25
N ALA A 69 -12.65 -22.58 4.78
CA ALA A 69 -11.93 -22.47 6.04
C ALA A 69 -12.41 -21.28 6.87
N ARG A 70 -12.33 -21.42 8.21
CA ARG A 70 -12.70 -20.33 9.13
C ARG A 70 -11.68 -19.20 9.04
N TYR A 71 -12.15 -17.95 9.18
CA TYR A 71 -11.31 -16.75 9.25
C TYR A 71 -10.14 -16.88 10.23
N GLN A 72 -10.38 -17.50 11.40
CA GLN A 72 -9.36 -17.70 12.41
C GLN A 72 -8.16 -18.52 11.91
N HIS A 73 -8.36 -19.50 11.02
CA HIS A 73 -7.25 -20.26 10.46
C HIS A 73 -6.41 -19.41 9.51
N PHE A 74 -7.07 -18.62 8.65
CA PHE A 74 -6.41 -17.67 7.77
C PHE A 74 -5.59 -16.64 8.57
N LEU A 75 -6.18 -16.08 9.63
CA LEU A 75 -5.51 -15.17 10.54
C LEU A 75 -4.27 -15.83 11.17
N ALA A 76 -4.43 -17.04 11.72
CA ALA A 76 -3.33 -17.78 12.36
C ALA A 76 -2.18 -18.07 11.41
N VAL A 77 -2.48 -18.62 10.22
CA VAL A 77 -1.49 -18.90 9.18
C VAL A 77 -0.77 -17.63 8.74
N SER A 78 -1.51 -16.53 8.57
CA SER A 78 -0.94 -15.28 8.11
C SER A 78 0.03 -14.67 9.13
N PHE A 79 -0.38 -14.47 10.40
CA PHE A 79 0.52 -13.83 11.36
C PHE A 79 1.73 -14.71 11.70
N LEU A 80 1.55 -16.03 11.81
CA LEU A 80 2.65 -16.96 12.03
C LEU A 80 3.61 -16.98 10.83
N GLY A 81 3.06 -16.98 9.61
CA GLY A 81 3.81 -16.94 8.37
C GLY A 81 4.61 -15.65 8.19
N ILE A 82 3.98 -14.49 8.40
CA ILE A 82 4.65 -13.18 8.40
C ILE A 82 5.80 -13.17 9.41
N SER A 83 5.51 -13.53 10.67
CA SER A 83 6.51 -13.50 11.75
C SER A 83 7.68 -14.43 11.46
N SER A 84 7.40 -15.65 11.01
CA SER A 84 8.44 -16.65 10.69
C SER A 84 9.28 -16.23 9.49
N THR A 85 8.65 -15.71 8.44
CA THR A 85 9.37 -15.28 7.22
C THR A 85 10.23 -14.04 7.45
N LEU A 86 9.80 -13.09 8.28
CA LEU A 86 10.64 -11.95 8.71
C LEU A 86 11.89 -12.44 9.46
N PHE A 87 11.73 -13.42 10.36
CA PHE A 87 12.87 -14.05 11.01
C PHE A 87 13.77 -14.74 9.97
N LEU A 88 13.21 -15.52 9.04
CA LEU A 88 13.99 -16.21 8.01
C LEU A 88 14.71 -15.24 7.06
N LEU A 89 14.14 -14.07 6.73
CA LEU A 89 14.80 -13.06 5.89
C LEU A 89 16.13 -12.59 6.50
N SER A 90 16.21 -12.50 7.82
CA SER A 90 17.45 -12.13 8.53
C SER A 90 18.56 -13.20 8.40
N GLN A 91 18.19 -14.42 8.01
CA GLN A 91 19.12 -15.55 7.81
C GLN A 91 19.59 -15.66 6.36
N ALA A 92 19.03 -14.89 5.44
CA ALA A 92 19.42 -14.91 4.04
C ALA A 92 20.90 -14.54 3.86
N ARG A 93 21.57 -15.27 2.96
CA ARG A 93 23.00 -15.08 2.65
C ARG A 93 23.26 -14.70 1.20
N SER A 94 22.23 -14.75 0.36
CA SER A 94 22.30 -14.43 -1.06
C SER A 94 21.01 -13.74 -1.51
N TRP A 95 21.08 -13.00 -2.61
CA TRP A 95 19.93 -12.37 -3.24
C TRP A 95 18.78 -13.36 -3.49
N LEU A 96 19.08 -14.53 -4.05
CA LEU A 96 18.06 -15.54 -4.39
C LEU A 96 17.37 -16.07 -3.13
N SER A 97 18.13 -16.37 -2.07
CA SER A 97 17.54 -16.80 -0.79
C SER A 97 16.65 -15.71 -0.19
N PHE A 98 17.09 -14.45 -0.24
CA PHE A 98 16.32 -13.32 0.26
C PHE A 98 15.04 -13.10 -0.57
N LEU A 99 15.12 -13.19 -1.90
CA LEU A 99 13.97 -13.12 -2.81
C LEU A 99 12.95 -14.21 -2.52
N LEU A 100 13.34 -15.49 -2.45
CA LEU A 100 12.40 -16.59 -2.25
C LEU A 100 11.67 -16.49 -0.91
N ILE A 101 12.39 -16.13 0.16
CA ILE A 101 11.77 -15.90 1.48
C ILE A 101 10.89 -14.65 1.44
N TYR A 102 11.28 -13.61 0.70
CA TYR A 102 10.45 -12.42 0.51
C TYR A 102 9.15 -12.74 -0.23
N LEU A 103 9.17 -13.58 -1.27
CA LEU A 103 7.93 -14.02 -1.94
C LEU A 103 7.04 -14.82 -0.98
N LEU A 104 7.63 -15.69 -0.17
CA LEU A 104 6.88 -16.42 0.87
C LEU A 104 6.28 -15.48 1.93
N PHE A 105 7.01 -14.44 2.34
CA PHE A 105 6.49 -13.36 3.17
C PHE A 105 5.28 -12.66 2.53
N ARG A 106 5.40 -12.28 1.24
CA ARG A 106 4.34 -11.61 0.48
C ARG A 106 3.09 -12.47 0.26
N LEU A 107 3.26 -13.80 0.23
CA LEU A 107 2.15 -14.76 0.26
C LEU A 107 1.40 -14.64 1.59
N PHE A 108 2.07 -14.72 2.74
CA PHE A 108 1.39 -14.66 4.04
C PHE A 108 0.77 -13.29 4.32
N ASP A 109 1.37 -12.21 3.83
CA ASP A 109 0.85 -10.82 3.88
C ASP A 109 -0.45 -10.61 3.07
N SER A 110 -0.75 -11.51 2.12
CA SER A 110 -1.89 -11.34 1.19
C SER A 110 -3.28 -11.61 1.81
N PHE A 111 -3.35 -12.07 3.05
CA PHE A 111 -4.58 -12.55 3.68
C PHE A 111 -5.49 -11.42 4.17
N TYR A 112 -4.91 -10.29 4.58
CA TYR A 112 -5.63 -9.27 5.32
C TYR A 112 -6.60 -8.45 4.46
N HIS A 113 -6.14 -7.87 3.35
CA HIS A 113 -6.94 -6.94 2.54
C HIS A 113 -8.14 -7.62 1.85
N THR A 114 -8.20 -8.95 1.83
CA THR A 114 -9.36 -9.71 1.34
C THR A 114 -10.31 -10.04 2.48
N LEU A 115 -9.84 -10.81 3.46
CA LEU A 115 -10.70 -11.38 4.51
C LEU A 115 -10.97 -10.43 5.68
N GLY A 116 -9.99 -9.60 6.05
CA GLY A 116 -10.13 -8.65 7.16
C GLY A 116 -11.13 -7.54 6.84
N LEU A 117 -11.04 -6.97 5.63
CA LEU A 117 -11.99 -5.96 5.16
C LEU A 117 -13.41 -6.50 5.03
N SER A 118 -13.58 -7.71 4.49
CA SER A 118 -14.90 -8.33 4.35
C SER A 118 -15.54 -8.63 5.72
N LEU A 119 -14.76 -9.09 6.69
CA LEU A 119 -15.23 -9.36 8.04
C LEU A 119 -15.71 -8.10 8.77
N VAL A 120 -14.92 -7.02 8.75
CA VAL A 120 -15.29 -5.75 9.40
C VAL A 120 -16.52 -5.14 8.73
N SER A 121 -16.55 -5.16 7.39
CA SER A 121 -17.69 -4.68 6.62
C SER A 121 -18.98 -5.40 7.03
N ARG A 122 -19.00 -6.74 6.97
CA ARG A 122 -20.16 -7.54 7.41
C ARG A 122 -20.53 -7.28 8.86
N ALA A 123 -19.55 -7.14 9.74
CA ALA A 123 -19.81 -6.95 11.15
C ALA A 123 -20.60 -5.66 11.47
N HIS A 124 -20.45 -4.62 10.64
CA HIS A 124 -21.00 -3.27 10.85
C HIS A 124 -21.97 -2.82 9.74
N GLN A 125 -22.54 -3.77 8.97
CA GLN A 125 -23.51 -3.48 7.90
C GLN A 125 -24.74 -2.70 8.37
N THR A 126 -25.23 -2.94 9.60
CA THR A 126 -26.47 -2.32 10.11
C THR A 126 -26.23 -1.00 10.87
N GLY A 127 -25.03 -0.43 10.81
CA GLY A 127 -24.68 0.83 11.46
C GLY A 127 -23.23 0.89 11.96
N GLY A 128 -22.62 2.08 11.88
CA GLY A 128 -21.23 2.32 12.30
C GLY A 128 -20.15 1.87 11.31
N MET A 129 -20.53 1.50 10.07
CA MET A 129 -19.62 1.11 9.00
C MET A 129 -18.53 2.15 8.75
N ASP A 130 -18.90 3.42 8.60
CA ASP A 130 -17.95 4.50 8.26
C ASP A 130 -16.87 4.66 9.34
N LEU A 131 -17.26 4.55 10.62
CA LEU A 131 -16.33 4.56 11.75
C LEU A 131 -15.43 3.32 11.76
N ALA A 132 -16.00 2.13 11.53
CA ALA A 132 -15.24 0.88 11.45
C ALA A 132 -14.20 0.94 10.33
N MET A 133 -14.60 1.38 9.14
CA MET A 133 -13.72 1.54 7.98
C MET A 133 -12.66 2.62 8.21
N GLY A 134 -13.00 3.69 8.94
CA GLY A 134 -12.04 4.73 9.36
C GLY A 134 -10.98 4.20 10.33
N ILE A 135 -11.39 3.45 11.37
CA ILE A 135 -10.47 2.80 12.33
C ILE A 135 -9.59 1.78 11.61
N GLN A 136 -10.20 0.97 10.74
CA GLN A 136 -9.50 0.01 9.90
C GLN A 136 -8.43 0.73 9.06
N SER A 137 -8.81 1.68 8.21
CA SER A 137 -7.84 2.40 7.35
C SER A 137 -6.76 3.13 8.14
N GLY A 138 -7.12 3.77 9.25
CA GLY A 138 -6.16 4.48 10.11
C GLY A 138 -5.15 3.55 10.77
N SER A 139 -5.58 2.35 11.18
CA SER A 139 -4.69 1.37 11.81
C SER A 139 -3.58 0.85 10.87
N GLY A 140 -3.88 0.64 9.58
CA GLY A 140 -2.88 0.30 8.57
C GLY A 140 -1.80 1.39 8.43
N ASN A 141 -2.22 2.65 8.25
CA ASN A 141 -1.31 3.80 8.18
C ASN A 141 -0.49 3.98 9.47
N PHE A 142 -1.09 3.73 10.63
CA PHE A 142 -0.38 3.79 11.91
C PHE A 142 0.71 2.70 12.00
N GLY A 143 0.41 1.50 11.50
CA GLY A 143 1.40 0.43 11.34
C GLY A 143 2.58 0.84 10.46
N VAL A 144 2.29 1.43 9.29
CA VAL A 144 3.31 1.98 8.38
C VAL A 144 4.15 3.07 9.03
N LEU A 145 3.51 3.96 9.81
CA LEU A 145 4.21 5.01 10.56
C LEU A 145 5.20 4.40 11.57
N ILE A 146 4.77 3.41 12.36
CA ILE A 146 5.66 2.70 13.30
C ILE A 146 6.81 2.02 12.53
N ALA A 147 6.54 1.42 11.38
CA ALA A 147 7.57 0.77 10.57
C ALA A 147 8.63 1.76 10.10
N PHE A 148 8.23 2.93 9.62
CA PHE A 148 9.17 3.97 9.23
C PHE A 148 10.01 4.48 10.40
N LEU A 149 9.42 4.72 11.57
CA LEU A 149 10.15 5.18 12.75
C LEU A 149 11.13 4.13 13.31
N THR A 150 10.78 2.85 13.24
CA THR A 150 11.56 1.78 13.87
C THR A 150 12.58 1.17 12.92
N ALA A 151 12.20 0.85 11.67
CA ALA A 151 13.01 0.01 10.79
C ALA A 151 14.36 0.65 10.46
N GLY A 152 14.34 1.92 10.00
CA GLY A 152 15.56 2.65 9.66
C GLY A 152 16.48 2.91 10.85
N SER A 153 15.91 3.25 12.01
CA SER A 153 16.67 3.52 13.24
C SER A 153 17.33 2.25 13.79
N LEU A 154 16.61 1.13 13.87
CA LEU A 154 17.15 -0.16 14.30
C LEU A 154 18.24 -0.66 13.36
N ALA A 155 18.04 -0.49 12.05
CA ALA A 155 19.01 -0.92 11.05
C ALA A 155 20.32 -0.13 11.14
N GLN A 156 20.22 1.18 11.41
CA GLN A 156 21.36 2.08 11.53
C GLN A 156 22.20 1.82 12.79
N HIS A 157 21.57 1.62 13.96
CA HIS A 157 22.29 1.52 15.24
C HIS A 157 22.83 0.12 15.53
N PHE A 158 22.25 -0.92 14.92
CA PHE A 158 22.60 -2.30 15.23
C PHE A 158 23.03 -3.08 14.00
N SER A 159 22.07 -3.47 13.15
CA SER A 159 22.32 -4.14 11.87
C SER A 159 21.03 -4.19 11.05
N TRP A 160 21.13 -4.40 9.74
CA TRP A 160 19.97 -4.59 8.85
C TRP A 160 19.05 -5.75 9.29
N LYS A 161 19.54 -6.70 10.11
CA LYS A 161 18.76 -7.83 10.63
C LYS A 161 17.86 -7.43 11.81
N MET A 162 18.29 -6.49 12.63
CA MET A 162 17.54 -6.09 13.83
C MET A 162 16.10 -5.61 13.57
N PRO A 163 15.80 -4.78 12.56
CA PRO A 163 14.42 -4.44 12.27
C PRO A 163 13.59 -5.66 11.88
N LEU A 164 14.17 -6.67 11.21
CA LEU A 164 13.46 -7.89 10.86
C LEU A 164 13.14 -8.76 12.09
N TYR A 165 14.07 -8.86 13.05
CA TYR A 165 13.82 -9.53 14.33
C TYR A 165 12.75 -8.81 15.16
N PHE A 166 12.85 -7.49 15.25
CA PHE A 166 11.88 -6.67 15.96
C PHE A 166 10.48 -6.85 15.35
N TRP A 167 10.35 -6.70 14.03
CA TRP A 167 9.07 -6.86 13.35
C TRP A 167 8.56 -8.29 13.37
N SER A 168 9.42 -9.31 13.34
CA SER A 168 9.04 -10.70 13.55
C SER A 168 8.34 -10.90 14.91
N ALA A 169 8.97 -10.43 16.00
CA ALA A 169 8.39 -10.52 17.34
C ALA A 169 7.11 -9.67 17.47
N PHE A 170 7.14 -8.42 16.96
CA PHE A 170 6.00 -7.51 17.03
C PHE A 170 4.78 -8.05 16.29
N CYS A 171 4.95 -8.59 15.08
CA CYS A 171 3.89 -9.24 14.31
C CYS A 171 3.37 -10.49 15.02
N PHE A 172 4.25 -11.28 15.66
CA PHE A 172 3.82 -12.48 16.38
C PHE A 172 2.92 -12.14 17.56
N PHE A 173 3.34 -11.24 18.43
CA PHE A 173 2.56 -10.89 19.63
C PHE A 173 1.28 -10.13 19.27
N SER A 174 1.34 -9.20 18.32
CA SER A 174 0.16 -8.45 17.87
C SER A 174 -0.82 -9.36 17.11
N GLY A 175 -0.31 -10.28 16.30
CA GLY A 175 -1.11 -11.29 15.59
C GLY A 175 -1.76 -12.28 16.55
N LEU A 176 -1.04 -12.74 17.56
CA LEU A 176 -1.57 -13.58 18.63
C LEU A 176 -2.68 -12.86 19.41
N ALA A 177 -2.45 -11.59 19.79
CA ALA A 177 -3.47 -10.78 20.45
C ALA A 177 -4.73 -10.64 19.57
N SER A 178 -4.56 -10.34 18.28
CA SER A 178 -5.66 -10.29 17.32
C SER A 178 -6.40 -11.62 17.22
N TYR A 179 -5.68 -12.74 17.13
CA TYR A 179 -6.27 -14.08 17.06
C TYR A 179 -7.07 -14.42 18.33
N LEU A 180 -6.53 -14.17 19.52
CA LEU A 180 -7.21 -14.42 20.79
C LEU A 180 -8.50 -13.61 20.94
N LEU A 181 -8.56 -12.41 20.36
CA LEU A 181 -9.78 -11.59 20.36
C LEU A 181 -10.93 -12.23 19.57
N VAL A 182 -10.66 -13.09 18.59
CA VAL A 182 -11.68 -13.71 17.71
C VAL A 182 -11.71 -15.23 17.74
N SER A 183 -10.76 -15.88 18.42
CA SER A 183 -10.63 -17.35 18.48
C SER A 183 -11.89 -18.03 19.01
N SER A 184 -12.53 -17.42 20.00
CA SER A 184 -13.76 -17.92 20.63
C SER A 184 -15.05 -17.52 19.92
N LEU A 185 -14.99 -16.76 18.83
CA LEU A 185 -16.18 -16.21 18.17
C LEU A 185 -16.64 -17.08 17.01
N GLU A 186 -17.96 -17.27 16.90
CA GLU A 186 -18.58 -17.73 15.66
C GLU A 186 -18.66 -16.56 14.68
N LEU A 187 -17.80 -16.61 13.65
CA LEU A 187 -17.71 -15.58 12.63
C LEU A 187 -18.47 -16.01 11.37
N PRO A 188 -19.10 -15.05 10.65
CA PRO A 188 -19.78 -15.35 9.41
C PRO A 188 -18.79 -15.87 8.36
N GLN A 189 -19.13 -16.99 7.72
CA GLN A 189 -18.37 -17.53 6.60
C GLN A 189 -18.63 -16.74 5.31
N GLU A 190 -17.63 -16.71 4.44
CA GLU A 190 -17.74 -16.18 3.09
C GLU A 190 -18.73 -17.03 2.29
N ARG A 191 -19.82 -16.39 1.84
CA ARG A 191 -20.74 -17.01 0.88
C ARG A 191 -20.31 -16.59 -0.52
N PRO A 192 -20.18 -17.52 -1.48
CA PRO A 192 -19.93 -17.14 -2.86
C PRO A 192 -21.14 -16.34 -3.38
N GLU A 193 -21.00 -15.03 -3.56
CA GLU A 193 -21.97 -14.25 -4.31
C GLU A 193 -21.83 -14.61 -5.79
N ALA A 194 -22.91 -15.14 -6.37
CA ALA A 194 -22.97 -15.44 -7.79
C ALA A 194 -23.09 -14.13 -8.59
N LEU A 195 -21.95 -13.53 -8.90
CA LEU A 195 -21.90 -12.33 -9.74
C LEU A 195 -22.02 -12.72 -11.21
N THR A 196 -22.93 -12.07 -11.93
CA THR A 196 -23.18 -12.37 -13.35
C THR A 196 -22.11 -11.77 -14.26
N LEU A 197 -21.87 -12.37 -15.43
CA LEU A 197 -20.93 -11.85 -16.43
C LEU A 197 -21.27 -10.41 -16.88
N SER A 198 -22.57 -10.05 -16.90
CA SER A 198 -23.02 -8.69 -17.22
C SER A 198 -22.59 -7.68 -16.15
N SER A 199 -22.69 -8.03 -14.87
CA SER A 199 -22.23 -7.17 -13.76
C SER A 199 -20.73 -6.89 -13.83
N TRP A 200 -19.93 -7.89 -14.21
CA TRP A 200 -18.49 -7.74 -14.41
C TRP A 200 -18.16 -6.80 -15.56
N LYS A 201 -18.83 -6.95 -16.72
CA LYS A 201 -18.62 -6.10 -17.89
C LYS A 201 -18.97 -4.63 -17.60
N GLU A 202 -20.08 -4.38 -16.91
CA GLU A 202 -20.49 -3.03 -16.53
C GLU A 202 -19.50 -2.39 -15.56
N THR A 203 -19.15 -3.10 -14.48
CA THR A 203 -18.20 -2.63 -13.48
C THR A 203 -16.83 -2.32 -14.09
N PHE A 204 -16.31 -3.23 -14.92
CA PHE A 204 -15.03 -3.04 -15.60
C PHE A 204 -15.01 -1.79 -16.47
N LYS A 205 -16.10 -1.53 -17.21
CA LYS A 205 -16.24 -0.34 -18.06
C LYS A 205 -16.19 0.96 -17.24
N VAL A 206 -16.80 0.99 -16.06
CA VAL A 206 -16.74 2.17 -15.18
C VAL A 206 -15.34 2.34 -14.62
N VAL A 207 -14.71 1.27 -14.11
CA VAL A 207 -13.33 1.30 -13.57
C VAL A 207 -12.33 1.79 -14.61
N LEU A 208 -12.52 1.44 -15.89
CA LEU A 208 -11.65 1.88 -16.98
C LEU A 208 -11.59 3.40 -17.14
N SER A 209 -12.66 4.13 -16.77
CA SER A 209 -12.67 5.60 -16.79
C SER A 209 -11.79 6.24 -15.71
N TYR A 210 -11.38 5.45 -14.72
CA TYR A 210 -10.49 5.84 -13.61
C TYR A 210 -9.08 5.25 -13.77
N LEU A 211 -8.84 4.48 -14.83
CA LEU A 211 -7.58 3.78 -15.08
C LEU A 211 -6.36 4.71 -14.94
N PRO A 212 -6.30 5.92 -15.54
CA PRO A 212 -5.10 6.75 -15.46
C PRO A 212 -4.74 7.15 -14.03
N GLY A 213 -5.72 7.62 -13.26
CA GLY A 213 -5.51 8.05 -11.88
C GLY A 213 -5.19 6.89 -10.93
N LEU A 214 -5.87 5.75 -11.08
CA LEU A 214 -5.62 4.54 -10.28
C LEU A 214 -4.24 3.93 -10.58
N THR A 215 -3.84 3.95 -11.84
CA THR A 215 -2.50 3.51 -12.26
C THR A 215 -1.44 4.41 -11.63
N PHE A 216 -1.59 5.73 -11.75
CA PHE A 216 -0.67 6.67 -11.10
C PHE A 216 -0.60 6.47 -9.57
N ALA A 217 -1.74 6.28 -8.90
CA ALA A 217 -1.77 6.08 -7.45
C ALA A 217 -0.96 4.86 -7.01
N GLY A 218 -1.10 3.72 -7.70
CA GLY A 218 -0.35 2.50 -7.42
C GLY A 218 1.17 2.65 -7.62
N GLY A 219 1.58 3.25 -8.75
CA GLY A 219 2.99 3.55 -9.01
C GLY A 219 3.56 4.58 -8.02
N GLY A 220 2.84 5.67 -7.77
CA GLY A 220 3.26 6.73 -6.85
C GLY A 220 3.48 6.24 -5.42
N TRP A 221 2.60 5.34 -4.93
CA TRP A 221 2.80 4.67 -3.66
C TRP A 221 4.05 3.79 -3.67
N SER A 222 4.22 2.92 -4.67
CA SER A 222 5.37 2.02 -4.73
C SER A 222 6.71 2.77 -4.89
N LEU A 223 6.70 3.92 -5.57
CA LEU A 223 7.88 4.78 -5.68
C LEU A 223 8.37 5.22 -4.30
N VAL A 224 7.47 5.64 -3.42
CA VAL A 224 7.85 6.08 -2.07
C VAL A 224 8.30 4.90 -1.24
N ILE A 225 7.53 3.80 -1.21
CA ILE A 225 7.87 2.64 -0.36
C ILE A 225 9.23 2.05 -0.73
N TYR A 226 9.54 1.90 -2.02
CA TYR A 226 10.72 1.17 -2.45
C TYR A 226 11.93 2.07 -2.78
N TYR A 227 11.73 3.30 -3.25
CA TYR A 227 12.82 4.12 -3.80
C TYR A 227 13.08 5.44 -3.06
N ALA A 228 12.10 6.02 -2.35
CA ALA A 228 12.35 7.21 -1.53
C ALA A 228 13.40 6.97 -0.42
N PRO A 229 13.43 5.83 0.29
CA PRO A 229 14.51 5.54 1.24
C PRO A 229 15.89 5.63 0.59
N SER A 230 16.06 5.03 -0.59
CA SER A 230 17.30 5.05 -1.35
C SER A 230 17.66 6.44 -1.88
N LEU A 231 16.67 7.25 -2.27
CA LEU A 231 16.92 8.63 -2.67
C LEU A 231 17.55 9.43 -1.52
N PHE A 232 16.92 9.42 -0.34
CA PHE A 232 17.44 10.16 0.81
C PHE A 232 18.79 9.60 1.28
N HIS A 233 18.94 8.28 1.33
CA HIS A 233 20.16 7.66 1.82
C HIS A 233 21.34 7.80 0.86
N HIS A 234 21.20 7.37 -0.40
CA HIS A 234 22.32 7.29 -1.34
C HIS A 234 22.61 8.62 -2.07
N ARG A 235 21.60 9.44 -2.37
CA ARG A 235 21.82 10.73 -3.05
C ARG A 235 22.16 11.84 -2.05
N PHE A 236 21.41 11.91 -0.96
CA PHE A 236 21.50 13.03 0.00
C PHE A 236 22.28 12.68 1.27
N GLY A 237 22.79 11.45 1.42
CA GLY A 237 23.58 11.04 2.58
C GLY A 237 22.79 11.03 3.90
N VAL A 238 21.45 11.03 3.85
CA VAL A 238 20.61 11.05 5.04
C VAL A 238 20.71 9.71 5.75
N SER A 239 20.89 9.77 7.07
CA SER A 239 20.94 8.58 7.91
C SER A 239 19.61 7.81 7.85
N MET A 240 19.64 6.48 7.97
CA MET A 240 18.42 5.67 7.80
C MET A 240 17.37 5.91 8.89
N GLY A 241 17.79 6.29 10.10
CA GLY A 241 16.88 6.75 11.15
C GLY A 241 16.15 8.04 10.76
N GLN A 242 16.88 9.03 10.21
CA GLN A 242 16.27 10.28 9.74
C GLN A 242 15.38 10.06 8.50
N THR A 243 15.80 9.22 7.56
CA THR A 243 14.98 8.77 6.43
C THR A 243 13.66 8.17 6.90
N GLY A 244 13.70 7.33 7.95
CA GLY A 244 12.51 6.81 8.62
C GLY A 244 11.59 7.91 9.15
N VAL A 245 12.13 8.91 9.85
CA VAL A 245 11.35 10.05 10.35
C VAL A 245 10.70 10.85 9.21
N ILE A 246 11.44 11.11 8.14
CA ILE A 246 10.92 11.81 6.94
C ILE A 246 9.72 11.04 6.36
N LEU A 247 9.85 9.72 6.18
CA LEU A 247 8.76 8.89 5.63
C LEU A 247 7.58 8.75 6.60
N ALA A 248 7.83 8.73 7.91
CA ALA A 248 6.79 8.75 8.94
C ALA A 248 5.96 10.05 8.90
N ILE A 249 6.61 11.20 8.70
CA ILE A 249 5.92 12.49 8.51
C ILE A 249 5.09 12.45 7.22
N TRP A 250 5.63 11.90 6.14
CA TRP A 250 4.91 11.76 4.87
C TRP A 250 3.60 10.97 5.01
N ILE A 251 3.63 9.78 5.62
CA ILE A 251 2.42 8.96 5.83
C ILE A 251 1.47 9.62 6.83
N GLY A 252 2.00 10.31 7.85
CA GLY A 252 1.21 11.06 8.83
C GLY A 252 0.43 12.22 8.20
N LEU A 253 1.09 13.01 7.35
CA LEU A 253 0.46 14.10 6.59
C LEU A 253 -0.57 13.55 5.59
N GLY A 254 -0.26 12.47 4.88
CA GLY A 254 -1.21 11.79 4.00
C GLY A 254 -2.47 11.34 4.75
N THR A 255 -2.29 10.76 5.93
CA THR A 255 -3.38 10.35 6.83
C THR A 255 -4.23 11.53 7.28
N LEU A 256 -3.61 12.64 7.71
CA LEU A 256 -4.34 13.85 8.10
C LEU A 256 -5.23 14.36 6.96
N ILE A 257 -4.70 14.41 5.73
CA ILE A 257 -5.47 14.83 4.55
C ILE A 257 -6.66 13.91 4.27
N THR A 258 -6.51 12.60 4.46
CA THR A 258 -7.64 11.68 4.31
C THR A 258 -8.77 11.94 5.31
N TYR A 259 -8.47 12.35 6.55
CA TYR A 259 -9.50 12.76 7.52
C TYR A 259 -10.20 14.06 7.12
N LEU A 260 -9.46 15.00 6.52
CA LEU A 260 -10.00 16.29 6.06
C LEU A 260 -10.76 16.18 4.73
N PHE A 261 -10.64 15.05 4.02
CA PHE A 261 -11.18 14.84 2.68
C PHE A 261 -12.68 15.15 2.57
N GLY A 262 -13.48 14.78 3.57
CA GLY A 262 -14.92 15.07 3.59
C GLY A 262 -15.23 16.57 3.59
N GLY A 263 -14.46 17.35 4.35
CA GLY A 263 -14.56 18.82 4.36
C GLY A 263 -14.09 19.42 3.03
N LEU A 264 -12.97 18.92 2.50
CA LEU A 264 -12.46 19.34 1.19
C LEU A 264 -13.45 19.06 0.07
N CYS A 265 -14.19 17.95 0.13
CA CYS A 265 -15.24 17.62 -0.84
C CYS A 265 -16.44 18.57 -0.82
N ARG A 266 -16.71 19.22 0.32
CA ARG A 266 -17.76 20.24 0.42
C ARG A 266 -17.32 21.56 -0.24
N LEU A 267 -16.04 21.89 -0.12
CA LEU A 267 -15.46 23.09 -0.74
C LEU A 267 -15.18 22.88 -2.24
N PHE A 268 -14.78 21.67 -2.62
CA PHE A 268 -14.38 21.30 -3.98
C PHE A 268 -15.02 19.96 -4.36
N ASN A 269 -15.54 19.82 -5.59
CA ASN A 269 -16.04 18.51 -6.01
C ASN A 269 -14.90 17.46 -6.15
N ARG A 270 -15.26 16.19 -5.99
CA ARG A 270 -14.34 15.03 -6.03
C ARG A 270 -13.44 15.00 -7.26
N GLN A 271 -14.00 15.29 -8.44
CA GLN A 271 -13.24 15.31 -9.70
C GLN A 271 -12.15 16.38 -9.70
N ARG A 272 -12.45 17.59 -9.22
CA ARG A 272 -11.48 18.68 -9.12
C ARG A 272 -10.36 18.33 -8.13
N LEU A 273 -10.69 17.71 -7.00
CA LEU A 273 -9.69 17.25 -6.04
C LEU A 273 -8.76 16.18 -6.62
N ALA A 274 -9.29 15.21 -7.36
CA ALA A 274 -8.47 14.21 -8.05
C ALA A 274 -7.51 14.84 -9.07
N LEU A 275 -7.99 15.80 -9.87
CA LEU A 275 -7.15 16.51 -10.84
C LEU A 275 -6.11 17.41 -10.15
N ALA A 276 -6.47 18.09 -9.07
CA ALA A 276 -5.53 18.86 -8.26
C ALA A 276 -4.45 17.97 -7.64
N GLY A 277 -4.84 16.79 -7.13
CA GLY A 277 -3.92 15.76 -6.64
C GLY A 277 -2.94 15.30 -7.71
N LEU A 278 -3.41 15.00 -8.93
CA LEU A 278 -2.53 14.60 -10.03
C LEU A 278 -1.57 15.72 -10.47
N ALA A 279 -2.07 16.95 -10.59
CA ALA A 279 -1.25 18.11 -10.95
C ALA A 279 -0.20 18.43 -9.87
N GLY A 280 -0.61 18.47 -8.60
CA GLY A 280 0.28 18.71 -7.48
C GLY A 280 1.29 17.59 -7.29
N SER A 281 0.91 16.33 -7.56
CA SER A 281 1.84 15.21 -7.56
C SER A 281 2.89 15.32 -8.67
N SER A 282 2.49 15.70 -9.89
CA SER A 282 3.42 15.94 -11.00
C SER A 282 4.45 17.01 -10.66
N PHE A 283 3.98 18.14 -10.11
CA PHE A 283 4.85 19.23 -9.66
C PHE A 283 5.81 18.76 -8.54
N SER A 284 5.28 18.13 -7.50
CA SER A 284 6.06 17.70 -6.33
C SER A 284 7.12 16.66 -6.70
N LEU A 285 6.78 15.68 -7.54
CA LEU A 285 7.74 14.67 -8.00
C LEU A 285 8.79 15.26 -8.95
N SER A 286 8.44 16.25 -9.78
CA SER A 286 9.42 16.97 -10.60
C SER A 286 10.43 17.69 -9.71
N LEU A 287 9.93 18.40 -8.69
CA LEU A 287 10.75 19.11 -7.72
C LEU A 287 11.63 18.16 -6.92
N MET A 288 11.11 16.99 -6.52
CA MET A 288 11.87 15.95 -5.81
C MET A 288 12.99 15.36 -6.66
N GLY A 289 12.72 15.05 -7.93
CA GLY A 289 13.72 14.50 -8.85
C GLY A 289 14.83 15.50 -9.19
N LEU A 290 14.49 16.79 -9.31
CA LEU A 290 15.42 17.87 -9.61
C LEU A 290 16.04 18.52 -8.36
N ALA A 291 15.69 18.08 -7.16
CA ALA A 291 16.11 18.73 -5.93
C ALA A 291 17.64 18.77 -5.81
N PRO A 292 18.26 19.96 -5.69
CA PRO A 292 19.71 20.07 -5.46
C PRO A 292 20.05 19.75 -4.01
N GLU A 293 19.13 20.04 -3.09
CA GLU A 293 19.34 19.96 -1.65
C GLU A 293 18.32 19.05 -0.96
N VAL A 294 18.74 18.44 0.15
CA VAL A 294 17.93 17.48 0.92
C VAL A 294 16.62 18.08 1.40
N TRP A 295 16.62 19.33 1.88
CA TRP A 295 15.42 19.97 2.41
C TRP A 295 14.36 20.15 1.32
N LEU A 296 14.77 20.41 0.08
CA LEU A 296 13.85 20.56 -1.04
C LEU A 296 13.25 19.20 -1.42
N ALA A 297 14.05 18.14 -1.39
CA ALA A 297 13.55 16.77 -1.58
C ALA A 297 12.55 16.36 -0.48
N GLN A 298 12.82 16.73 0.79
CA GLN A 298 11.91 16.49 1.92
C GLN A 298 10.59 17.24 1.75
N LEU A 299 10.65 18.55 1.49
CA LEU A 299 9.46 19.37 1.24
C LEU A 299 8.64 18.81 0.07
N SER A 300 9.31 18.42 -1.01
CA SER A 300 8.68 17.82 -2.19
C SER A 300 8.00 16.49 -1.87
N LEU A 301 8.63 15.64 -1.05
CA LEU A 301 8.01 14.39 -0.60
C LEU A 301 6.74 14.70 0.22
N TYR A 302 6.79 15.64 1.16
CA TYR A 302 5.63 15.99 1.98
C TYR A 302 4.48 16.53 1.13
N LEU A 303 4.76 17.44 0.19
CA LEU A 303 3.78 17.91 -0.78
C LEU A 303 3.20 16.77 -1.62
N PHE A 304 4.07 15.86 -2.09
CA PHE A 304 3.63 14.68 -2.81
C PHE A 304 2.69 13.80 -1.97
N GLY A 305 2.97 13.61 -0.69
CA GLY A 305 2.06 12.93 0.25
C GLY A 305 0.71 13.62 0.34
N LEU A 306 0.66 14.94 0.54
CA LEU A 306 -0.61 15.67 0.59
C LEU A 306 -1.44 15.45 -0.69
N PHE A 307 -0.80 15.48 -1.86
CA PHE A 307 -1.50 15.34 -3.14
C PHE A 307 -1.87 13.89 -3.49
N LEU A 308 -0.99 12.92 -3.26
CA LEU A 308 -1.25 11.50 -3.55
C LEU A 308 -2.48 11.00 -2.77
N PHE A 309 -2.58 11.38 -1.49
CA PHE A 309 -3.67 10.96 -0.62
C PHE A 309 -5.00 11.71 -0.87
N LEU A 310 -5.02 12.73 -1.75
CA LEU A 310 -6.26 13.28 -2.30
C LEU A 310 -6.80 12.45 -3.46
N ILE A 311 -5.91 11.84 -4.26
CA ILE A 311 -6.29 11.12 -5.48
C ILE A 311 -7.13 9.91 -5.11
N PHE A 312 -6.66 9.08 -4.18
CA PHE A 312 -7.27 7.80 -3.90
C PHE A 312 -8.72 7.90 -3.37
N PRO A 313 -9.01 8.66 -2.29
CA PRO A 313 -10.39 8.85 -1.82
C PRO A 313 -11.28 9.50 -2.89
N ALA A 314 -10.75 10.44 -3.69
CA ALA A 314 -11.53 11.10 -4.73
C ALA A 314 -11.93 10.16 -5.87
N LEU A 315 -11.02 9.33 -6.36
CA LEU A 315 -11.31 8.37 -7.42
C LEU A 315 -12.23 7.26 -6.90
N GLN A 316 -11.97 6.71 -5.71
CA GLN A 316 -12.81 5.67 -5.12
C GLN A 316 -14.23 6.17 -4.83
N ALA A 317 -14.38 7.35 -4.19
CA ALA A 317 -15.71 7.90 -3.92
C ALA A 317 -16.47 8.22 -5.21
N SER A 318 -15.78 8.63 -6.28
CA SER A 318 -16.41 8.89 -7.59
C SER A 318 -16.81 7.60 -8.29
N LEU A 319 -15.97 6.55 -8.22
CA LEU A 319 -16.24 5.22 -8.74
C LEU A 319 -17.45 4.59 -8.04
N GLY A 320 -17.46 4.60 -6.70
CA GLY A 320 -18.54 4.03 -5.90
C GLY A 320 -19.90 4.69 -6.16
N SER A 321 -19.93 5.98 -6.50
CA SER A 321 -21.18 6.68 -6.84
C SER A 321 -21.74 6.35 -8.23
N GLN A 322 -20.95 5.76 -9.12
CA GLN A 322 -21.37 5.43 -10.50
C GLN A 322 -21.67 3.95 -10.72
N VAL A 323 -21.38 3.12 -9.73
CA VAL A 323 -21.60 1.67 -9.79
C VAL A 323 -22.80 1.33 -8.89
N PRO A 324 -23.73 0.46 -9.34
CA PRO A 324 -24.83 -0.02 -8.49
C PRO A 324 -24.32 -0.59 -7.16
N ARG A 325 -25.10 -0.45 -6.09
CA ARG A 325 -24.69 -0.90 -4.74
C ARG A 325 -24.24 -2.36 -4.71
N GLN A 326 -24.88 -3.25 -5.46
CA GLN A 326 -24.49 -4.67 -5.52
C GLN A 326 -23.11 -4.89 -6.16
N ASN A 327 -22.67 -3.96 -7.01
CA ASN A 327 -21.42 -4.07 -7.77
C ASN A 327 -20.26 -3.27 -7.13
N GLN A 328 -20.51 -2.49 -6.07
CA GLN A 328 -19.48 -1.63 -5.45
C GLN A 328 -18.29 -2.44 -4.92
N SER A 329 -18.53 -3.61 -4.31
CA SER A 329 -17.47 -4.51 -3.84
C SER A 329 -16.54 -4.93 -4.99
N GLN A 330 -17.12 -5.30 -6.14
CA GLN A 330 -16.36 -5.61 -7.35
C GLN A 330 -15.55 -4.42 -7.85
N ALA A 331 -16.17 -3.23 -7.88
CA ALA A 331 -15.51 -2.01 -8.36
C ALA A 331 -14.30 -1.64 -7.52
N PHE A 332 -14.44 -1.67 -6.19
CA PHE A 332 -13.33 -1.40 -5.27
C PHE A 332 -12.24 -2.47 -5.35
N SER A 333 -12.62 -3.75 -5.48
CA SER A 333 -11.67 -4.84 -5.70
C SER A 333 -10.86 -4.63 -6.98
N LEU A 334 -11.52 -4.39 -8.12
CA LEU A 334 -10.85 -4.09 -9.40
C LEU A 334 -9.94 -2.87 -9.31
N ALA A 335 -10.39 -1.79 -8.67
CA ALA A 335 -9.60 -0.59 -8.51
C ALA A 335 -8.36 -0.81 -7.62
N SER A 336 -8.48 -1.58 -6.55
CA SER A 336 -7.35 -1.93 -5.66
C SER A 336 -6.33 -2.85 -6.36
N ASN A 337 -6.81 -3.87 -7.08
CA ASN A 337 -5.98 -4.79 -7.85
C ASN A 337 -5.21 -4.08 -8.96
N LEU A 338 -5.86 -3.13 -9.64
CA LEU A 338 -5.19 -2.29 -10.64
C LEU A 338 -4.05 -1.48 -10.02
N GLN A 339 -4.20 -0.97 -8.81
CA GLN A 339 -3.13 -0.24 -8.12
C GLN A 339 -1.98 -1.16 -7.70
N ILE A 340 -2.27 -2.35 -7.16
CA ILE A 340 -1.24 -3.34 -6.84
C ILE A 340 -0.45 -3.70 -8.10
N MET A 341 -1.16 -3.95 -9.22
CA MET A 341 -0.53 -4.26 -10.50
C MET A 341 0.27 -3.11 -11.08
N SER A 342 -0.25 -1.90 -10.99
CA SER A 342 0.51 -0.72 -11.39
C SER A 342 1.76 -0.55 -10.54
N GLY A 343 1.65 -0.69 -9.21
CA GLY A 343 2.78 -0.64 -8.29
C GLY A 343 3.83 -1.69 -8.62
N ALA A 344 3.42 -2.92 -8.95
CA ALA A 344 4.31 -4.01 -9.35
C ALA A 344 5.04 -3.67 -10.65
N LEU A 345 4.33 -3.23 -11.69
CA LEU A 345 4.93 -2.87 -12.97
C LEU A 345 5.91 -1.71 -12.84
N PHE A 346 5.49 -0.62 -12.19
CA PHE A 346 6.35 0.54 -12.04
C PHE A 346 7.55 0.29 -11.14
N SER A 347 7.40 -0.46 -10.04
CA SER A 347 8.53 -0.77 -9.15
C SER A 347 9.63 -1.56 -9.87
N LEU A 348 9.28 -2.36 -10.87
CA LEU A 348 10.24 -3.00 -11.77
C LEU A 348 11.03 -1.94 -12.56
N PHE A 349 10.32 -1.07 -13.28
CA PHE A 349 10.93 -0.03 -14.10
C PHE A 349 11.79 0.94 -13.30
N TYR A 350 11.36 1.32 -12.10
CA TYR A 350 12.14 2.18 -11.20
C TYR A 350 13.53 1.60 -10.94
N GLY A 351 13.65 0.28 -10.82
CA GLY A 351 14.91 -0.40 -10.54
C GLY A 351 15.90 -0.23 -11.68
N PHE A 352 15.46 -0.63 -12.88
CA PHE A 352 16.27 -0.50 -14.10
C PHE A 352 16.60 0.95 -14.44
N ILE A 353 15.64 1.88 -14.28
CA ILE A 353 15.87 3.30 -14.52
C ILE A 353 16.85 3.90 -13.50
N SER A 354 16.80 3.45 -12.24
CA SER A 354 17.74 3.89 -11.22
C SER A 354 19.17 3.48 -11.54
N ASP A 355 19.36 2.26 -12.05
CA ASP A 355 20.69 1.76 -12.46
C ASP A 355 21.19 2.43 -13.75
N LEU A 356 20.31 2.68 -14.72
CA LEU A 356 20.67 3.26 -16.02
C LEU A 356 20.99 4.76 -15.95
N PHE A 357 20.26 5.50 -15.10
CA PHE A 357 20.35 6.96 -15.06
C PHE A 357 20.79 7.49 -13.70
N SER A 358 20.04 7.15 -12.64
CA SER A 358 20.30 7.51 -11.23
C SER A 358 19.05 7.29 -10.39
N ILE A 359 19.19 7.22 -9.06
CA ILE A 359 18.08 7.04 -8.12
C ILE A 359 17.01 8.16 -8.19
N GLN A 360 17.32 9.33 -8.75
CA GLN A 360 16.33 10.39 -8.94
C GLN A 360 15.45 10.24 -10.20
N ALA A 361 15.90 9.47 -11.19
CA ALA A 361 15.19 9.33 -12.47
C ALA A 361 13.78 8.72 -12.34
N PRO A 362 13.51 7.73 -11.46
CA PRO A 362 12.15 7.24 -11.23
C PRO A 362 11.15 8.32 -10.78
N PHE A 363 11.61 9.32 -10.02
CA PHE A 363 10.77 10.43 -9.56
C PHE A 363 10.36 11.33 -10.72
N LEU A 364 11.29 11.64 -11.63
CA LEU A 364 11.01 12.40 -12.84
C LEU A 364 10.11 11.62 -13.81
N MET A 365 10.36 10.32 -13.96
CA MET A 365 9.49 9.45 -14.75
C MET A 365 8.06 9.51 -14.19
N MET A 366 7.88 9.35 -12.88
CA MET A 366 6.55 9.41 -12.28
C MET A 366 5.92 10.79 -12.31
N ALA A 367 6.71 11.87 -12.28
CA ALA A 367 6.20 13.21 -12.51
C ALA A 367 5.58 13.35 -13.90
N PHE A 368 6.22 12.77 -14.92
CA PHE A 368 5.69 12.72 -16.29
C PHE A 368 4.43 11.85 -16.38
N PHE A 369 4.43 10.66 -15.77
CA PHE A 369 3.23 9.82 -15.72
C PHE A 369 2.07 10.48 -14.95
N ALA A 370 2.34 11.26 -13.91
CA ALA A 370 1.32 12.05 -13.22
C ALA A 370 0.65 13.06 -14.16
N LEU A 371 1.44 13.70 -15.04
CA LEU A 371 0.92 14.63 -16.05
C LEU A 371 0.09 13.90 -17.12
N LEU A 372 0.55 12.74 -17.60
CA LEU A 372 -0.24 11.90 -18.51
C LEU A 372 -1.55 11.44 -17.86
N ALA A 373 -1.49 11.01 -16.61
CA ALA A 373 -2.65 10.61 -15.82
C ALA A 373 -3.61 11.78 -15.61
N LEU A 374 -3.12 13.00 -15.35
CA LEU A 374 -3.92 14.22 -15.27
C LEU A 374 -4.69 14.47 -16.58
N ILE A 375 -4.01 14.41 -17.72
CA ILE A 375 -4.61 14.62 -19.04
C ILE A 375 -5.66 13.54 -19.32
N GLY A 376 -5.29 12.27 -19.13
CA GLY A 376 -6.18 11.12 -19.33
C GLY A 376 -7.41 11.18 -18.43
N GLN A 377 -7.22 11.46 -17.14
CA GLN A 377 -8.31 11.52 -16.17
C GLN A 377 -9.26 12.70 -16.45
N LYS A 378 -8.72 13.86 -16.84
CA LYS A 378 -9.52 15.02 -17.26
C LYS A 378 -10.37 14.71 -18.48
N ALA A 379 -9.80 14.01 -19.48
CA ALA A 379 -10.53 13.58 -20.66
C ALA A 379 -11.65 12.58 -20.31
N SER A 380 -11.38 11.61 -19.43
CA SER A 380 -12.38 10.67 -18.94
C SER A 380 -13.54 11.36 -18.21
N PHE A 381 -13.25 12.32 -17.32
CA PHE A 381 -14.28 13.08 -16.61
C PHE A 381 -15.15 13.94 -17.55
N ARG A 382 -14.57 14.51 -18.61
CA ARG A 382 -15.34 15.25 -19.63
C ARG A 382 -16.31 14.33 -20.39
N LYS A 383 -15.85 13.15 -20.83
CA LYS A 383 -16.70 12.16 -21.52
C LYS A 383 -17.86 11.65 -20.65
N GLY A 384 -17.65 11.54 -19.34
CA GLY A 384 -18.70 11.15 -18.40
C GLY A 384 -19.83 12.18 -18.23
N ARG A 385 -19.52 13.47 -18.32
CA ARG A 385 -20.52 14.56 -18.20
C ARG A 385 -21.46 14.70 -19.39
N GLY A 386 -21.11 14.15 -20.55
CA GLY A 386 -21.97 14.17 -21.74
C GLY A 386 -23.03 13.06 -21.79
N LYS A 387 -23.15 12.25 -20.73
CA LYS A 387 -24.08 11.10 -20.63
C LYS A 387 -25.11 11.23 -19.49
N THR A 388 -25.10 12.35 -18.80
CA THR A 388 -26.09 12.78 -17.79
C THR A 388 -26.79 14.00 -18.33
#